data_AF-A0A2S9FP20-F1
#
_entry.id   AF-A0A2S9FP20-F1
#
_cell.length_a   1.000
_cell.length_b   1.000
_cell.length_c   1.000
_cell.angle_alpha   90.00
_cell.angle_beta   90.00
_cell.angle_gamma   90.00
#
_symmetry.space_group_name_H-M   'P 1'
#
loop_
_entity.id
_entity.type
_entity.pdbx_description
1 polymer ?
#
loop_
_entity_poly.entity_id
_entity_poly.type
_entity_poly.pdbx_seq_one_letter_code
_entity_poly.pdbx_strand_id
1 'polypeptide(L)' 'AKVAFVVDDITSRDPWRVRCLEIRGTAMQAEADGRAIIRITPRRVIIFGIDDQKTEPHDLVVHVRNVDAVA' A
#
# COMPACT_ATOMS: atom_id res chain seq x y z
N ALA A 1 -11.12 8.30 11.26
CA ALA A 1 -11.99 7.32 10.55
C ALA A 1 -11.17 6.10 10.12
N LYS A 2 -11.77 4.91 9.92
CA LYS A 2 -11.07 3.76 9.31
C LYS A 2 -10.94 4.00 7.81
N VAL A 3 -9.76 3.76 7.24
CA VAL A 3 -9.44 4.04 5.82
C VAL A 3 -8.55 2.98 5.20
N ALA A 4 -8.50 2.96 3.87
CA ALA A 4 -7.47 2.32 3.08
C ALA A 4 -6.84 3.35 2.13
N PHE A 5 -5.51 3.31 1.98
CA PHE A 5 -4.76 4.04 0.96
C PHE A 5 -4.15 3.01 0.02
N VAL A 6 -4.48 3.11 -1.27
CA VAL A 6 -4.09 2.15 -2.29
C VAL A 6 -3.28 2.86 -3.36
N VAL A 7 -2.12 2.29 -3.71
CA VAL A 7 -1.29 2.72 -4.83
C VAL A 7 -1.05 1.51 -5.72
N ASP A 8 -1.54 1.59 -6.95
CA ASP A 8 -1.38 0.56 -7.97
C ASP A 8 -0.53 1.08 -9.13
N ASP A 9 0.21 0.18 -9.76
CA ASP A 9 1.07 0.49 -10.89
C ASP A 9 1.19 -0.69 -11.87
N ILE A 10 1.39 -0.37 -13.15
CA ILE A 10 1.68 -1.33 -14.22
C ILE A 10 3.07 -0.99 -14.73
N THR A 11 4.08 -1.70 -14.21
CA THR A 11 5.49 -1.43 -14.51
C THR A 11 5.90 -1.90 -15.90
N SER A 12 5.19 -2.88 -16.46
CA SER A 12 5.41 -3.38 -17.81
C SER A 12 4.11 -3.91 -18.42
N ARG A 13 3.93 -3.72 -19.72
CA ARG A 13 2.83 -4.30 -20.50
C ARG A 13 3.24 -5.52 -21.31
N ASP A 14 4.54 -5.68 -21.55
CA ASP A 14 5.13 -6.83 -22.26
C ASP A 14 6.54 -7.11 -21.71
N PRO A 15 6.72 -8.13 -20.84
CA PRO A 15 5.67 -8.98 -20.28
C PRO A 15 4.77 -8.20 -19.29
N TRP A 16 3.54 -8.68 -19.06
CA TRP A 16 2.58 -8.00 -18.19
C TRP A 16 3.00 -8.06 -16.72
N ARG A 17 3.29 -6.91 -16.10
CA ARG A 17 3.72 -6.80 -14.69
C ARG A 17 2.96 -5.69 -13.99
N VAL A 18 2.33 -6.06 -12.87
CA VAL A 18 1.53 -5.16 -12.04
C VAL A 18 1.97 -5.27 -10.59
N ARG A 19 1.77 -4.20 -9.83
CA ARG A 19 2.09 -4.15 -8.40
C ARG A 19 1.11 -3.26 -7.66
N CYS A 20 0.90 -3.55 -6.38
CA CYS A 20 -0.02 -2.86 -5.50
C CYS A 20 0.59 -2.70 -4.10
N LEU A 21 0.31 -1.56 -3.49
CA LEU A 21 0.46 -1.31 -2.06
C LEU A 21 -0.88 -0.84 -1.49
N GLU A 22 -1.44 -1.60 -0.54
CA GLU A 22 -2.59 -1.19 0.25
C GLU A 22 -2.17 -1.02 1.72
N ILE A 23 -2.46 0.17 2.28
CA ILE A 23 -2.28 0.48 3.69
C ILE A 23 -3.64 0.71 4.32
N ARG A 24 -4.01 -0.14 5.28
CA ARG A 24 -5.21 0.03 6.10
C ARG A 24 -4.85 0.64 7.44
N GLY A 25 -5.67 1.55 7.92
CA GLY A 25 -5.40 2.24 9.18
C GLY A 25 -6.50 3.20 9.61
N THR A 26 -6.11 4.16 10.43
CA THR A 26 -6.97 5.27 10.84
C THR A 26 -6.46 6.59 10.28
N ALA A 27 -7.37 7.39 9.72
CA ALA A 27 -7.08 8.73 9.22
C ALA A 27 -7.54 9.82 10.20
N MET A 28 -6.76 10.89 10.25
CA MET A 28 -7.09 12.16 10.90
C MET A 28 -6.66 13.32 10.00
N GLN A 29 -7.35 14.46 10.13
CA GLN A 29 -6.86 15.71 9.56
C GLN A 29 -5.53 16.08 10.23
N ALA A 30 -4.60 16.61 9.45
CA ALA A 30 -3.36 17.20 9.87
C ALA A 30 -3.05 18.42 8.98
N GLU A 31 -2.10 19.23 9.41
CA GLU A 31 -1.56 20.34 8.63
C GLU A 31 -0.04 20.17 8.56
N ALA A 32 0.56 20.46 7.41
CA ALA A 32 2.00 20.73 7.33
C ALA A 32 2.23 21.89 6.36
N ASP A 33 3.04 22.87 6.80
CA ASP A 33 3.37 24.07 6.03
C ASP A 33 2.14 24.81 5.48
N GLY A 34 1.06 24.88 6.27
CA GLY A 34 -0.21 25.51 5.89
C GLY A 34 -1.02 24.75 4.83
N ARG A 35 -0.70 23.48 4.58
CA ARG A 35 -1.41 22.61 3.63
C ARG A 35 -2.25 21.59 4.38
N ALA A 36 -3.48 21.42 3.90
CA ALA A 36 -4.38 20.37 4.33
C ALA A 36 -3.78 18.98 4.03
N ILE A 37 -3.62 18.17 5.07
CA ILE A 37 -3.07 16.82 5.00
C ILE A 37 -4.03 15.84 5.66
N ILE A 38 -4.07 14.62 5.12
CA ILE A 38 -4.69 13.47 5.78
C ILE A 38 -3.56 12.57 6.28
N ARG A 39 -3.38 12.48 7.59
CA ARG A 39 -2.41 11.57 8.19
C ARG A 39 -3.07 10.22 8.43
N ILE A 40 -2.47 9.16 7.88
CA ILE A 40 -2.89 7.77 8.08
C ILE A 40 -1.90 7.09 9.02
N THR A 41 -2.41 6.55 10.13
CA THR A 41 -1.64 5.65 11.01
C THR A 41 -1.91 4.21 10.59
N PRO A 42 -0.92 3.50 10.01
CA PRO A 42 -1.09 2.14 9.52
C PRO A 42 -1.43 1.15 10.63
N ARG A 43 -2.21 0.12 10.30
CA ARG A 43 -2.49 -1.05 11.14
C ARG A 43 -2.27 -2.36 10.39
N ARG A 44 -2.38 -2.33 9.05
CA ARG A 44 -2.11 -3.47 8.18
C ARG A 44 -1.57 -2.97 6.85
N VAL A 45 -0.57 -3.68 6.33
CA VAL A 45 0.06 -3.42 5.04
C VAL A 45 -0.06 -4.67 4.18
N ILE A 46 -0.57 -4.52 2.97
CA ILE A 46 -0.76 -5.57 1.97
C ILE A 46 0.04 -5.14 0.74
N ILE A 47 0.88 -6.04 0.24
CA ILE A 47 1.77 -5.80 -0.88
C ILE A 47 1.61 -6.93 -1.89
N PHE A 48 1.57 -6.56 -3.16
CA PHE A 48 1.54 -7.50 -4.27
C PHE A 48 2.54 -7.07 -5.34
N GLY A 49 3.41 -7.98 -5.77
CA GLY A 49 4.33 -7.78 -6.88
C GLY A 49 5.46 -6.76 -6.67
N ILE A 50 5.59 -6.08 -5.52
CA ILE A 50 6.63 -5.03 -5.35
C ILE A 50 8.05 -5.60 -5.50
N ASP A 51 8.35 -6.72 -4.83
CA ASP A 51 9.68 -7.34 -4.82
C ASP A 51 9.87 -8.40 -5.91
N ASP A 52 8.77 -8.92 -6.47
CA ASP A 52 8.76 -9.92 -7.53
C ASP A 52 8.06 -9.38 -8.78
N GLN A 53 8.86 -9.05 -9.78
CA GLN A 53 8.45 -8.52 -11.08
C GLN A 53 8.75 -9.51 -12.21
N LYS A 54 8.99 -10.78 -11.87
CA LYS A 54 9.35 -11.84 -12.83
C LYS A 54 8.32 -12.94 -12.88
N THR A 55 7.78 -13.34 -11.73
CA THR A 55 6.72 -14.35 -11.64
C THR A 55 5.46 -13.86 -12.34
N GLU A 56 4.72 -14.80 -12.95
CA GLU A 56 3.47 -14.44 -13.61
C GLU A 56 2.45 -13.91 -12.61
N PRO A 57 1.62 -12.91 -12.98
CA PRO A 57 0.78 -12.22 -12.00
C PRO A 57 -0.15 -13.13 -11.19
N HIS A 58 -0.62 -14.24 -11.78
CA HIS A 58 -1.50 -15.18 -11.11
C HIS A 58 -0.79 -16.09 -10.09
N ASP A 59 0.54 -16.15 -10.15
CA ASP A 59 1.39 -16.96 -9.27
C ASP A 59 2.06 -16.13 -8.17
N LEU A 60 1.88 -14.81 -8.18
CA LEU A 60 2.46 -13.92 -7.18
C LEU A 60 1.87 -14.16 -5.79
N VAL A 61 2.74 -14.24 -4.80
CA VAL A 61 2.36 -14.32 -3.39
C VAL A 61 2.08 -12.92 -2.84
N VAL A 62 0.91 -12.73 -2.26
CA VAL A 62 0.56 -11.50 -1.55
C VAL A 62 1.27 -11.48 -0.20
N HIS A 63 2.04 -10.44 0.06
CA HIS A 63 2.67 -10.21 1.37
C HIS A 63 1.74 -9.39 2.25
N VAL A 64 1.43 -9.91 3.44
CA VAL A 64 0.56 -9.22 4.39
C VAL A 64 1.21 -9.17 5.76
N ARG A 65 1.26 -7.98 6.35
CA ARG A 65 1.71 -7.79 7.72
C ARG A 65 0.80 -6.87 8.51
N ASN A 66 0.63 -7.18 9.78
CA ASN A 66 0.06 -6.24 10.75
C ASN A 66 1.15 -5.28 11.21
N VAL A 67 0.75 -4.07 11.57
CA VAL A 67 1.62 -3.05 12.15
C VAL A 67 1.12 -2.79 13.55
N ASP A 68 1.93 -3.17 14.53
CA ASP A 68 1.64 -2.89 15.92
C ASP A 68 1.72 -1.37 16.15
N ALA A 69 0.85 -0.86 17.02
CA ALA A 69 0.98 0.51 17.44
C ALA A 69 2.31 0.65 18.21
N VAL A 70 3.17 1.57 17.78
CA VAL A 70 4.30 1.98 18.62
C VAL A 70 3.70 2.58 19.89
N ALA A 71 4.11 2.05 21.04
CA ALA A 71 3.68 2.50 22.36
C ALA A 71 4.08 3.96 22.63
#